data_AF-A0A7N2LCV5-F1
#
_entry.id   AF-A0A7N2LCV5-F1
#
_cell.length_a   1.000
_cell.length_b   1.000
_cell.length_c   1.000
_cell.angle_alpha   90.00
_cell.angle_beta   90.00
_cell.angle_gamma   90.00
#
_symmetry.space_group_name_H-M   'P 1'
#
loop_
_entity.id
_entity.type
_entity.pdbx_description
1 polymer ?
#
loop_
_entity_poly.entity_id
_entity_poly.type
_entity_poly.pdbx_seq_one_letter_code
_entity_poly.pdbx_strand_id
1 'polypeptide(L)'
;MRRNMFEGAIPLSFDSLRGIDILDLSNNSLSGEILKFLEDFDLQLLNLSYNHFESEVSIEGVFNNTSATFIEGNGLLDATNGFSSTNLIGVGSFGSVYKGIFDHDRQTVAIKVLNHLRYGASKSFKAECKALRNIRHWNLVKMLTTCLSIDYEGHDFKALVYEFLENGNLEEWLHPTPRIHEALKEPESLSLLQRLNIAIDVASALDCLHHHCQVPIVHCDLKPSNVHLDYEIIGHVGDFGWTRFLFDATQECSTNSCSTYPMFNKLHILCRQ
;
A
#
# COMPACT_ATOMS: atom_id res chain seq x y z
N MET A 1 5.04 13.32 25.71
CA MET A 1 5.93 14.19 24.92
C MET A 1 5.64 14.06 23.40
N ARG A 2 4.38 13.89 23.02
CA ARG A 2 3.96 13.78 21.63
C ARG A 2 3.95 15.12 20.90
N ARG A 3 4.15 15.12 19.58
CA ARG A 3 4.02 16.31 18.71
C ARG A 3 4.91 17.47 19.14
N ASN A 4 6.19 17.20 19.36
CA ASN A 4 7.20 18.24 19.52
C ASN A 4 8.20 18.14 18.36
N MET A 5 9.20 19.02 18.35
CA MET A 5 10.30 18.99 17.38
C MET A 5 11.56 18.42 18.03
N PHE A 6 11.44 17.41 18.90
CA PHE A 6 12.62 16.80 19.51
C PHE A 6 13.39 16.01 18.46
N GLU A 7 14.70 16.21 18.42
CA GLU A 7 15.61 15.59 17.46
C GLU A 7 16.69 14.76 18.17
N GLY A 8 17.27 13.79 17.45
CA GLY A 8 18.30 12.89 17.96
C GLY A 8 17.77 11.68 18.71
N ALA A 9 18.66 10.92 19.36
CA ALA A 9 18.27 9.67 20.02
C ALA A 9 17.50 9.88 21.33
N ILE A 10 16.67 8.89 21.72
CA ILE A 10 16.09 8.85 23.07
C ILE A 10 17.27 8.87 24.07
N PRO A 11 17.33 9.84 24.99
CA PRO A 11 18.45 9.91 25.92
C PRO A 11 18.48 8.71 26.87
N LEU A 12 19.66 8.17 27.16
CA LEU A 12 19.84 7.09 28.16
C LEU A 12 19.33 7.48 29.55
N SER A 13 19.26 8.77 29.86
CA SER A 13 18.68 9.27 31.12
C SER A 13 17.20 8.91 31.28
N PHE A 14 16.50 8.55 30.21
CA PHE A 14 15.11 8.10 30.28
C PHE A 14 14.95 6.80 31.07
N ASP A 15 15.99 5.97 31.20
CA ASP A 15 15.96 4.77 32.06
C ASP A 15 15.69 5.11 33.54
N SER A 16 15.96 6.35 33.96
CA SER A 16 15.66 6.81 35.32
C SER A 16 14.18 7.13 35.57
N LEU A 17 13.34 7.19 34.53
CA LEU A 17 11.91 7.51 34.62
C LEU A 17 11.10 6.32 35.14
N ARG A 18 11.28 5.97 36.42
CA ARG A 18 10.52 4.89 37.06
C ARG A 18 9.11 5.35 37.43
N GLY A 19 8.14 4.44 37.31
CA GLY A 19 6.74 4.68 37.70
C GLY A 19 5.90 5.47 36.70
N ILE A 20 6.36 5.56 35.44
CA ILE A 20 5.52 6.08 34.35
C ILE A 20 4.63 4.96 33.81
N ASP A 21 3.35 5.29 33.58
CA ASP A 21 2.40 4.35 32.98
C ASP A 21 2.26 4.55 31.46
N ILE A 22 2.54 5.77 30.97
CA ILE A 22 2.36 6.14 29.57
C ILE A 22 3.59 6.90 29.08
N LEU A 23 4.24 6.39 28.03
CA LEU A 23 5.31 7.05 27.32
C LEU A 23 4.91 7.29 25.87
N ASP A 24 4.40 8.49 25.60
CA ASP A 24 4.05 8.93 24.25
C ASP A 24 5.12 9.92 23.73
N LEU A 25 6.00 9.41 22.87
CA LEU A 25 7.03 10.11 22.11
C LEU A 25 6.69 10.24 20.63
N SER A 26 5.44 9.96 20.26
CA SER A 26 5.04 9.96 18.86
C SER A 26 5.17 11.34 18.22
N ASN A 27 5.42 11.35 16.91
CA ASN A 27 5.49 12.58 16.12
C ASN A 27 6.56 13.55 16.65
N ASN A 28 7.80 13.09 16.66
CA ASN A 28 8.99 13.92 16.85
C ASN A 28 9.97 13.61 15.70
N SER A 29 11.16 14.20 15.73
CA SER A 29 12.27 13.89 14.82
C SER A 29 13.34 13.05 15.54
N LEU A 30 12.93 12.19 16.48
CA LEU A 30 13.86 11.34 17.21
C LEU A 30 14.41 10.26 16.28
N SER A 31 15.64 9.81 16.47
CA SER A 31 16.31 8.87 15.56
C SER A 31 17.20 7.85 16.28
N GLY A 32 17.75 6.88 15.55
CA GLY A 32 18.66 5.87 16.11
C GLY A 32 17.95 4.60 16.63
N GLU A 33 18.63 3.84 17.48
CA GLU A 33 18.10 2.55 17.97
C GLU A 33 17.06 2.73 19.07
N ILE A 34 16.03 1.88 19.08
CA ILE A 34 15.12 1.77 20.22
C ILE A 34 15.90 1.10 21.35
N LEU A 35 16.13 1.84 22.44
CA LEU A 35 17.01 1.40 23.52
C LEU A 35 16.35 0.31 24.36
N LYS A 36 17.10 -0.76 24.64
CA LYS A 36 16.65 -1.95 25.38
C LYS A 36 16.08 -1.66 26.77
N PHE A 37 16.49 -0.56 27.42
CA PHE A 37 15.95 -0.23 28.74
C PHE A 37 14.42 -0.06 28.73
N LEU A 38 13.83 0.26 27.57
CA LEU A 38 12.36 0.37 27.43
C LEU A 38 11.67 -0.98 27.63
N GLU A 39 12.35 -2.11 27.43
CA GLU A 39 11.82 -3.45 27.72
C GLU A 39 11.47 -3.60 29.21
N ASP A 40 12.26 -2.98 30.08
CA ASP A 40 12.13 -3.08 31.54
C ASP A 40 11.04 -2.15 32.12
N PHE A 41 10.37 -1.37 31.27
CA PHE A 41 9.32 -0.45 31.70
C PHE A 41 7.97 -1.16 31.78
N ASP A 42 7.29 -1.00 32.91
CA ASP A 42 5.91 -1.45 33.10
C ASP A 42 4.92 -0.38 32.59
N LEU A 43 4.86 -0.21 31.27
CA LEU A 43 3.98 0.76 30.61
C LEU A 43 2.64 0.15 30.23
N GLN A 44 1.57 0.91 30.46
CA GLN A 44 0.25 0.65 29.86
C GLN A 44 0.20 1.08 28.39
N LEU A 45 1.02 2.05 27.99
CA LEU A 45 1.09 2.52 26.60
C LEU A 45 2.49 3.05 26.27
N LEU A 46 3.06 2.55 25.18
CA LEU A 46 4.27 3.05 24.56
C LEU A 46 3.97 3.49 23.14
N ASN A 47 4.20 4.77 22.83
CA ASN A 47 4.03 5.28 21.48
C ASN A 47 5.30 5.97 20.99
N LEU A 48 6.00 5.29 20.08
CA LEU A 48 7.21 5.72 19.38
C LEU A 48 6.94 5.98 17.89
N SER A 49 5.68 5.95 17.45
CA SER A 49 5.30 6.12 16.04
C SER A 49 5.76 7.47 15.47
N TYR A 50 6.09 7.49 14.18
CA TYR A 50 6.53 8.69 13.45
C TYR A 50 7.69 9.44 14.10
N ASN A 51 8.80 8.74 14.20
CA ASN A 51 10.13 9.24 14.41
C ASN A 51 10.99 8.66 13.26
N HIS A 52 12.30 8.55 13.45
CA HIS A 52 13.28 7.99 12.52
C HIS A 52 14.05 6.84 13.20
N PHE A 53 13.35 5.98 13.95
CA PHE A 53 14.00 4.86 14.65
C PHE A 53 14.36 3.71 13.69
N GLU A 54 15.59 3.20 13.81
CA GLU A 54 16.21 2.32 12.80
C GLU A 54 16.23 0.83 13.18
N SER A 55 15.81 0.44 14.40
CA SER A 55 16.03 -0.93 14.92
C SER A 55 14.86 -1.90 14.74
N GLU A 56 15.18 -3.21 14.67
CA GLU A 56 14.20 -4.27 14.95
C GLU A 56 13.63 -4.05 16.34
N VAL A 57 12.31 -4.08 16.45
CA VAL A 57 11.63 -3.93 17.73
C VAL A 57 11.72 -5.27 18.45
N SER A 58 12.34 -5.24 19.64
CA SER A 58 12.38 -6.38 20.55
C SER A 58 10.98 -6.95 20.77
N ILE A 59 10.84 -8.26 20.92
CA ILE A 59 9.56 -8.90 21.28
C ILE A 59 9.43 -9.13 22.79
N GLU A 60 10.37 -8.57 23.56
CA GLU A 60 10.43 -8.69 25.01
C GLU A 60 9.80 -7.47 25.70
N GLY A 61 9.35 -7.66 26.94
CA GLY A 61 8.83 -6.57 27.79
C GLY A 61 7.61 -5.85 27.17
N VAL A 62 7.60 -4.52 27.28
CA VAL A 62 6.50 -3.66 26.77
C VAL A 62 6.22 -3.87 25.27
N PHE A 63 7.23 -4.22 24.49
CA PHE A 63 7.09 -4.37 23.04
C PHE A 63 6.31 -5.62 22.62
N ASN A 64 6.16 -6.62 23.51
CA ASN A 64 5.31 -7.79 23.27
C ASN A 64 3.81 -7.42 23.27
N ASN A 65 3.43 -6.30 23.89
CA ASN A 65 2.04 -5.87 23.95
C ASN A 65 1.67 -5.07 22.69
N THR A 66 1.37 -5.78 21.60
CA THR A 66 1.01 -5.18 20.29
C THR A 66 -0.25 -4.31 20.33
N SER A 67 -1.06 -4.38 21.40
CA SER A 67 -2.25 -3.54 21.57
C SER A 67 -1.97 -2.20 22.26
N ALA A 68 -0.81 -2.08 22.90
CA ALA A 68 -0.39 -0.93 23.70
C ALA A 68 0.90 -0.27 23.18
N THR A 69 1.57 -0.89 22.21
CA THR A 69 2.85 -0.43 21.68
C THR A 69 2.70 -0.02 20.22
N PHE A 70 2.98 1.25 19.93
CA PHE A 70 2.85 1.86 18.61
C PHE A 70 4.22 2.34 18.12
N ILE A 71 4.68 1.79 17.02
CA ILE A 71 6.02 2.00 16.42
C ILE A 71 5.92 2.28 14.92
N GLU A 72 4.69 2.44 14.43
CA GLU A 72 4.34 2.57 13.02
C GLU A 72 4.86 3.88 12.41
N GLY A 73 4.99 3.91 11.09
CA GLY A 73 5.27 5.14 10.34
C GLY A 73 6.74 5.57 10.27
N ASN A 74 7.61 5.08 11.18
CA ASN A 74 9.06 5.36 11.15
C ASN A 74 9.69 5.01 9.79
N GLY A 75 9.47 3.78 9.30
CA GLY A 75 10.05 3.35 8.02
C GLY A 75 9.45 3.99 6.77
N LEU A 76 8.19 4.46 6.78
CA LEU A 76 7.55 4.98 5.55
C LEU A 76 7.98 6.42 5.22
N LEU A 77 8.17 7.24 6.26
CA LEU A 77 8.62 8.62 6.08
C LEU A 77 10.05 8.64 5.52
N ASP A 78 10.93 7.82 6.11
CA ASP A 78 12.31 7.67 5.67
C ASP A 78 12.38 7.08 4.26
N ALA A 79 11.64 5.99 4.02
CA ALA A 79 11.62 5.34 2.72
C ALA A 79 11.18 6.26 1.57
N THR A 80 10.34 7.25 1.86
CA THR A 80 9.80 8.18 0.86
C THR A 80 10.46 9.56 0.88
N ASN A 81 11.50 9.77 1.70
CA ASN A 81 12.11 11.08 1.93
C ASN A 81 11.04 12.15 2.28
N GLY A 82 10.22 11.85 3.28
CA GLY A 82 9.13 12.73 3.73
C GLY A 82 7.98 12.89 2.73
N PHE A 83 7.66 11.85 1.97
CA PHE A 83 6.67 11.91 0.87
C PHE A 83 7.00 13.00 -0.17
N SER A 84 8.29 13.17 -0.49
CA SER A 84 8.77 14.14 -1.47
C SER A 84 8.05 13.99 -2.82
N SER A 85 7.79 15.12 -3.49
CA SER A 85 7.20 15.14 -4.84
C SER A 85 8.08 14.43 -5.87
N THR A 86 9.39 14.31 -5.63
CA THR A 86 10.31 13.55 -6.49
C THR A 86 10.05 12.05 -6.46
N ASN A 87 9.43 11.56 -5.38
CA ASN A 87 9.08 10.15 -5.19
C ASN A 87 7.61 9.88 -5.55
N LEU A 88 6.83 10.89 -5.94
CA LEU A 88 5.44 10.72 -6.37
C LEU A 88 5.41 10.04 -7.75
N ILE A 89 4.85 8.83 -7.82
CA ILE A 89 4.76 8.05 -9.07
C ILE A 89 3.35 8.03 -9.65
N GLY A 90 2.32 8.43 -8.90
CA GLY A 90 0.96 8.53 -9.42
C GLY A 90 -0.02 9.17 -8.46
N VAL A 91 -1.10 9.72 -9.01
CA VAL A 91 -2.23 10.27 -8.23
C VAL A 91 -3.51 9.57 -8.68
N GLY A 92 -4.10 8.79 -7.78
CA GLY A 92 -5.30 8.02 -8.04
C GLY A 92 -6.59 8.69 -7.56
N SER A 93 -7.70 7.96 -7.67
CA SER A 93 -9.02 8.43 -7.24
C SER A 93 -9.13 8.62 -5.72
N PHE A 94 -8.34 7.89 -4.93
CA PHE A 94 -8.45 7.87 -3.46
C PHE A 94 -7.18 8.27 -2.72
N GLY A 95 -6.13 8.68 -3.43
CA GLY A 95 -4.85 8.93 -2.81
C GLY A 95 -3.71 9.15 -3.79
N SER A 96 -2.51 9.20 -3.25
CA SER A 96 -1.26 9.39 -3.98
C SER A 96 -0.37 8.17 -3.79
N VAL A 97 0.39 7.80 -4.82
CA VAL A 97 1.31 6.66 -4.77
C VAL A 97 2.74 7.19 -4.84
N TYR A 98 3.56 6.78 -3.88
CA TYR A 98 4.95 7.16 -3.76
C TYR A 98 5.85 5.95 -3.94
N LYS A 99 6.99 6.13 -4.60
CA LYS A 99 8.10 5.17 -4.56
C LYS A 99 8.81 5.31 -3.21
N GLY A 100 9.00 4.19 -2.53
CA GLY A 100 9.79 4.12 -1.29
C GLY A 100 10.97 3.16 -1.44
N ILE A 101 12.02 3.37 -0.65
CA ILE A 101 13.15 2.44 -0.52
C ILE A 101 13.39 2.17 0.97
N PHE A 102 13.25 0.93 1.43
CA PHE A 102 13.61 0.56 2.79
C PHE A 102 15.11 0.26 2.89
N ASP A 103 15.82 0.94 3.80
CA ASP A 103 17.29 0.95 3.85
C ASP A 103 17.94 -0.39 4.20
N HIS A 104 17.29 -1.22 5.05
CA HIS A 104 17.84 -2.49 5.51
C HIS A 104 18.12 -3.50 4.38
N ASP A 105 17.26 -3.52 3.34
CA ASP A 105 17.37 -4.46 2.21
C ASP A 105 17.46 -3.77 0.84
N ARG A 106 17.49 -2.43 0.80
CA ARG A 106 17.24 -1.62 -0.41
C ARG A 106 15.97 -2.05 -1.17
N GLN A 107 14.98 -2.57 -0.44
CA GLN A 107 13.74 -3.02 -1.04
C GLN A 107 12.97 -1.80 -1.55
N THR A 108 12.73 -1.77 -2.86
CA THR A 108 11.91 -0.72 -3.49
C THR A 108 10.45 -1.12 -3.39
N VAL A 109 9.60 -0.18 -2.96
CA VAL A 109 8.16 -0.41 -2.73
C VAL A 109 7.32 0.71 -3.34
N ALA A 110 6.04 0.43 -3.60
CA ALA A 110 5.04 1.44 -3.95
C ALA A 110 4.10 1.67 -2.75
N ILE A 111 4.05 2.90 -2.24
CA ILE A 111 3.30 3.29 -1.05
C ILE A 111 2.12 4.16 -1.48
N LYS A 112 0.92 3.60 -1.45
CA LYS A 112 -0.33 4.30 -1.75
C LYS A 112 -0.89 4.92 -0.47
N VAL A 113 -0.70 6.22 -0.31
CA VAL A 113 -1.24 7.02 0.79
C VAL A 113 -2.64 7.49 0.44
N LEU A 114 -3.61 7.19 1.30
CA LEU A 114 -4.99 7.60 1.09
C LEU A 114 -5.23 9.07 1.45
N ASN A 115 -6.02 9.73 0.63
CA ASN A 115 -6.55 11.04 0.93
C ASN A 115 -7.84 10.90 1.75
N HIS A 116 -7.73 11.09 3.07
CA HIS A 116 -8.85 10.94 4.01
C HIS A 116 -10.01 11.91 3.75
N LEU A 117 -9.77 13.02 3.06
CA LEU A 117 -10.79 14.01 2.70
C LEU A 117 -11.66 13.55 1.52
N ARG A 118 -11.22 12.54 0.75
CA ARG A 118 -12.00 12.04 -0.38
C ARG A 118 -13.11 11.09 0.07
N TYR A 119 -14.34 11.42 -0.31
CA TYR A 119 -15.49 10.55 -0.09
C TYR A 119 -15.25 9.16 -0.67
N GLY A 120 -15.46 8.12 0.14
CA GLY A 120 -15.26 6.74 -0.26
C GLY A 120 -13.84 6.20 -0.06
N ALA A 121 -12.84 7.03 0.25
CA ALA A 121 -11.45 6.58 0.42
C ALA A 121 -11.31 5.47 1.50
N SER A 122 -11.96 5.64 2.66
CA SER A 122 -11.97 4.62 3.72
C SER A 122 -12.67 3.32 3.30
N LYS A 123 -13.71 3.39 2.43
CA LYS A 123 -14.36 2.21 1.87
C LYS A 123 -13.44 1.50 0.86
N SER A 124 -12.76 2.28 -0.01
CA SER A 124 -11.77 1.79 -0.96
C SER A 124 -10.63 1.07 -0.24
N PHE A 125 -10.08 1.66 0.82
CA PHE A 125 -9.06 1.03 1.66
C PHE A 125 -9.50 -0.36 2.14
N LYS A 126 -10.68 -0.42 2.77
CA LYS A 126 -11.22 -1.65 3.33
C LYS A 126 -11.47 -2.70 2.24
N ALA A 127 -11.96 -2.30 1.08
CA ALA A 127 -12.18 -3.20 -0.05
C ALA A 127 -10.86 -3.80 -0.55
N GLU A 128 -9.86 -2.95 -0.74
CA GLU A 128 -8.54 -3.32 -1.24
C GLU A 128 -7.79 -4.23 -0.25
N CYS A 129 -7.77 -3.89 1.05
CA CYS A 129 -7.23 -4.77 2.09
C CYS A 129 -7.97 -6.10 2.14
N LYS A 130 -9.31 -6.10 2.08
CA LYS A 130 -10.10 -7.34 2.16
C LYS A 130 -9.85 -8.25 0.96
N ALA A 131 -9.65 -7.68 -0.22
CA ALA A 131 -9.37 -8.44 -1.43
C ALA A 131 -7.99 -9.07 -1.31
N LEU A 132 -6.96 -8.26 -1.04
CA LEU A 132 -5.57 -8.71 -1.13
C LEU A 132 -5.06 -9.45 0.11
N ARG A 133 -5.78 -9.44 1.24
CA ARG A 133 -5.37 -10.15 2.47
C ARG A 133 -5.10 -11.64 2.24
N ASN A 134 -5.92 -12.31 1.42
CA ASN A 134 -5.92 -13.76 1.26
C ASN A 134 -5.67 -14.23 -0.17
N ILE A 135 -5.47 -13.32 -1.12
CA ILE A 135 -5.25 -13.67 -2.52
C ILE A 135 -3.77 -13.53 -2.81
N ARG A 136 -3.19 -14.59 -3.40
CA ARG A 136 -1.82 -14.58 -3.91
C ARG A 136 -1.84 -15.26 -5.26
N HIS A 137 -1.47 -14.52 -6.30
CA HIS A 137 -1.45 -15.01 -7.67
C HIS A 137 -0.32 -14.31 -8.42
N TRP A 138 0.28 -15.00 -9.39
CA TRP A 138 1.42 -14.49 -10.13
C TRP A 138 1.10 -13.22 -10.92
N ASN A 139 -0.14 -13.06 -11.38
CA ASN A 139 -0.59 -11.89 -12.16
C ASN A 139 -1.37 -10.86 -11.33
N LEU A 140 -1.20 -10.82 -10.01
CA LEU A 140 -1.81 -9.81 -9.14
C LEU A 140 -0.72 -9.07 -8.37
N VAL A 141 -0.82 -7.74 -8.30
CA VAL A 141 0.14 -6.93 -7.55
C VAL A 141 0.12 -7.33 -6.07
N LYS A 142 1.27 -7.71 -5.53
CA LYS A 142 1.42 -8.17 -4.17
C LYS A 142 1.37 -7.00 -3.19
N MET A 143 0.38 -7.03 -2.30
CA MET A 143 0.37 -6.21 -1.10
C MET A 143 1.37 -6.78 -0.08
N LEU A 144 2.35 -5.98 0.31
CA LEU A 144 3.35 -6.34 1.32
C LEU A 144 2.80 -6.12 2.72
N THR A 145 2.23 -4.94 2.98
CA THR A 145 1.66 -4.59 4.27
C THR A 145 0.71 -3.39 4.16
N THR A 146 0.04 -3.05 5.26
CA THR A 146 -0.80 -1.86 5.41
C THR A 146 -0.35 -1.08 6.63
N CYS A 147 -0.41 0.25 6.56
CA CYS A 147 -0.13 1.14 7.68
C CYS A 147 -1.39 1.94 8.03
N LEU A 148 -1.75 1.96 9.31
CA LEU A 148 -2.96 2.60 9.84
C LEU A 148 -2.58 3.44 11.06
N SER A 149 -2.57 4.75 10.92
CA SER A 149 -2.10 5.61 12.01
C SER A 149 -2.69 7.03 11.89
N ILE A 150 -2.05 8.04 12.47
CA ILE A 150 -2.51 9.44 12.54
C ILE A 150 -1.41 10.38 12.01
N ASP A 151 -1.74 11.35 11.17
CA ASP A 151 -0.77 12.31 10.62
C ASP A 151 -0.40 13.46 11.60
N TYR A 152 0.49 14.35 11.14
CA TYR A 152 0.98 15.50 11.92
C TYR A 152 -0.11 16.53 12.24
N GLU A 153 -1.21 16.57 11.47
CA GLU A 153 -2.37 17.42 11.71
C GLU A 153 -3.39 16.76 12.65
N GLY A 154 -3.22 15.47 12.92
CA GLY A 154 -4.10 14.69 13.78
C GLY A 154 -5.23 13.97 13.06
N HIS A 155 -5.16 13.84 11.73
CA HIS A 155 -6.13 13.09 10.93
C HIS A 155 -5.69 11.64 10.74
N ASP A 156 -6.66 10.76 10.43
CA ASP A 156 -6.38 9.37 10.06
C ASP A 156 -5.40 9.30 8.87
N PHE A 157 -4.24 8.70 9.10
CA PHE A 157 -3.29 8.32 8.07
C PHE A 157 -3.48 6.85 7.71
N LYS A 158 -3.65 6.54 6.42
CA LYS A 158 -3.81 5.16 5.94
C LYS A 158 -2.97 4.99 4.69
N ALA A 159 -2.13 3.97 4.68
CA ALA A 159 -1.30 3.64 3.54
C ALA A 159 -1.30 2.14 3.23
N LEU A 160 -1.20 1.82 1.95
CA LEU A 160 -1.03 0.46 1.43
C LEU A 160 0.36 0.36 0.83
N VAL A 161 1.11 -0.67 1.21
CA VAL A 161 2.48 -0.89 0.73
C VAL A 161 2.48 -2.09 -0.19
N TYR A 162 2.91 -1.87 -1.44
CA TYR A 162 2.98 -2.86 -2.50
C TYR A 162 4.43 -3.11 -2.89
N GLU A 163 4.66 -4.25 -3.55
CA GLU A 163 5.87 -4.40 -4.34
C GLU A 163 5.93 -3.30 -5.43
N PHE A 164 7.14 -2.88 -5.78
CA PHE A 164 7.34 -1.93 -6.86
C PHE A 164 7.59 -2.67 -8.16
N LEU A 165 6.89 -2.28 -9.22
CA LEU A 165 6.99 -2.86 -10.56
C LEU A 165 7.66 -1.85 -11.50
N GLU A 166 8.87 -2.17 -11.95
CA GLU A 166 9.82 -1.21 -12.52
C GLU A 166 9.40 -0.66 -13.87
N ASN A 167 8.67 -1.46 -14.66
CA ASN A 167 8.21 -1.07 -15.97
C ASN A 167 6.89 -0.27 -15.92
N GLY A 168 6.41 0.10 -14.73
CA GLY A 168 5.25 0.98 -14.59
C GLY A 168 3.94 0.31 -15.00
N ASN A 169 2.99 1.11 -15.50
CA ASN A 169 1.65 0.65 -15.90
C ASN A 169 1.52 0.54 -17.43
N LEU A 170 0.60 -0.32 -17.89
CA LEU A 170 0.38 -0.62 -19.30
C LEU A 170 -0.12 0.59 -20.11
N GLU A 171 -0.79 1.56 -19.49
CA GLU A 171 -1.27 2.76 -20.18
C GLU A 171 -0.11 3.55 -20.79
N GLU A 172 1.00 3.70 -20.06
CA GLU A 172 2.21 4.41 -20.51
C GLU A 172 2.89 3.71 -21.70
N TRP A 173 2.80 2.38 -21.78
CA TRP A 173 3.33 1.60 -22.90
C TRP A 173 2.43 1.63 -24.14
N LEU A 174 1.11 1.74 -23.94
CA LEU A 174 0.14 1.83 -25.03
C LEU A 174 0.06 3.24 -25.61
N HIS A 175 0.25 4.26 -24.77
CA HIS A 175 0.17 5.67 -25.14
C HIS A 175 1.39 6.44 -24.60
N PRO A 176 2.59 6.24 -25.16
CA PRO A 176 3.79 6.94 -24.70
C PRO A 176 3.63 8.45 -24.90
N THR A 177 3.57 9.20 -23.80
CA THR A 177 3.67 10.67 -23.86
C THR A 177 5.15 11.06 -24.00
N PRO A 178 5.54 11.85 -25.01
CA PRO A 178 6.90 12.32 -25.14
C PRO A 178 7.27 13.18 -23.93
N ARG A 179 8.18 12.71 -23.07
CA ARG A 179 8.75 13.53 -21.99
C ARG A 179 9.76 14.50 -22.60
N ILE A 180 9.68 15.78 -22.21
CA ILE A 180 10.53 16.89 -22.70
C ILE A 180 12.03 16.62 -22.51
N HIS A 181 12.42 15.66 -21.65
CA HIS A 181 13.80 15.34 -21.31
C HIS A 181 14.31 13.96 -21.79
N GLU A 182 13.53 13.20 -22.57
CA GLU A 182 13.89 11.83 -23.01
C GLU A 182 14.03 11.68 -24.54
N ALA A 183 14.38 12.76 -25.24
CA ALA A 183 14.50 12.81 -26.71
C ALA A 183 15.60 11.91 -27.34
N LEU A 184 16.23 11.01 -26.56
CA LEU A 184 17.32 10.14 -27.02
C LEU A 184 17.03 8.64 -26.89
N LYS A 185 15.90 8.23 -26.32
CA LYS A 185 15.46 6.83 -26.34
C LYS A 185 14.24 6.71 -27.24
N GLU A 186 14.34 5.84 -28.25
CA GLU A 186 13.18 5.37 -29.01
C GLU A 186 12.12 4.86 -28.01
N PRO A 187 10.84 5.23 -28.16
CA PRO A 187 9.79 4.70 -27.30
C PRO A 187 9.73 3.18 -27.48
N GLU A 188 10.13 2.44 -26.44
CA GLU A 188 9.99 0.99 -26.42
C GLU A 188 8.50 0.65 -26.52
N SER A 189 8.11 0.05 -27.65
CA SER A 189 6.72 -0.31 -27.92
C SER A 189 6.53 -1.81 -27.78
N LEU A 190 5.40 -2.22 -27.19
CA LEU A 190 5.07 -3.62 -27.03
C LEU A 190 4.77 -4.28 -28.37
N SER A 191 5.46 -5.38 -28.67
CA SER A 191 5.15 -6.26 -29.79
C SER A 191 3.77 -6.91 -29.65
N LEU A 192 3.21 -7.41 -30.76
CA LEU A 192 1.94 -8.13 -30.73
C LEU A 192 1.97 -9.35 -29.80
N LEU A 193 3.08 -10.07 -29.77
CA LEU A 193 3.26 -11.23 -28.90
C LEU A 193 3.24 -10.83 -27.41
N GLN A 194 3.95 -9.76 -27.04
CA GLN A 194 3.93 -9.24 -25.66
C GLN A 194 2.52 -8.79 -25.25
N ARG A 195 1.81 -8.09 -26.15
CA ARG A 195 0.41 -7.67 -25.90
C ARG A 195 -0.51 -8.88 -25.69
N LEU A 196 -0.32 -9.96 -26.45
CA LEU A 196 -1.09 -11.20 -26.28
C LEU A 196 -0.77 -11.87 -24.94
N ASN A 197 0.51 -11.94 -24.55
CA ASN A 197 0.91 -12.50 -23.26
C ASN A 197 0.33 -11.69 -22.09
N ILE A 198 0.40 -10.36 -22.14
CA ILE A 198 -0.21 -9.48 -21.14
C ILE A 198 -1.73 -9.70 -21.07
N ALA A 199 -2.41 -9.94 -22.20
CA ALA A 199 -3.84 -10.28 -22.19
C ALA A 199 -4.12 -11.62 -21.48
N ILE A 200 -3.24 -12.61 -21.66
CA ILE A 200 -3.32 -13.91 -20.98
C ILE A 200 -3.07 -13.74 -19.48
N ASP A 201 -2.11 -12.92 -19.09
CA ASP A 201 -1.81 -12.60 -17.69
C ASP A 201 -3.01 -11.96 -16.99
N VAL A 202 -3.62 -10.95 -17.63
CA VAL A 202 -4.84 -10.30 -17.12
C VAL A 202 -6.01 -11.28 -17.05
N ALA A 203 -6.16 -12.17 -18.03
CA ALA A 203 -7.20 -13.20 -17.98
C ALA A 203 -6.99 -14.18 -16.82
N SER A 204 -5.74 -14.57 -16.57
CA SER A 204 -5.37 -15.48 -15.47
C SER A 204 -5.61 -14.85 -14.11
N ALA A 205 -5.27 -13.56 -13.95
CA ALA A 205 -5.64 -12.77 -12.78
C ALA A 205 -7.15 -12.76 -12.52
N LEU A 206 -7.96 -12.49 -13.54
CA LEU A 206 -9.42 -12.46 -13.41
C LEU A 206 -10.00 -13.84 -13.09
N ASP A 207 -9.46 -14.90 -13.67
CA ASP A 207 -9.87 -16.27 -13.36
C ASP A 207 -9.61 -16.62 -11.89
N CYS A 208 -8.45 -16.23 -11.36
CA CYS A 208 -8.15 -16.34 -9.93
C CYS A 208 -9.19 -15.63 -9.05
N LEU A 209 -9.52 -14.37 -9.37
CA LEU A 209 -10.47 -13.57 -8.60
C LEU A 209 -11.90 -14.12 -8.66
N HIS A 210 -12.33 -14.61 -9.82
CA HIS A 210 -13.70 -15.05 -10.04
C HIS A 210 -13.96 -16.48 -9.54
N HIS A 211 -13.00 -17.39 -9.68
CA HIS A 211 -13.25 -18.82 -9.50
C HIS A 211 -12.41 -19.47 -8.39
N HIS A 212 -11.25 -18.90 -8.04
CA HIS A 212 -10.32 -19.52 -7.09
C HIS A 212 -10.30 -18.85 -5.71
N CYS A 213 -11.07 -17.78 -5.53
CA CYS A 213 -11.29 -17.14 -4.23
C CYS A 213 -12.48 -17.80 -3.50
N GLN A 214 -12.41 -17.90 -2.16
CA GLN A 214 -13.50 -18.46 -1.34
C GLN A 214 -14.84 -17.74 -1.57
N VAL A 215 -14.77 -16.43 -1.79
CA VAL A 215 -15.89 -15.60 -2.24
C VAL A 215 -15.47 -15.02 -3.58
N PRO A 216 -16.27 -15.15 -4.65
CA PRO A 216 -15.94 -14.56 -5.94
C PRO A 216 -15.79 -13.04 -5.86
N ILE A 217 -14.73 -12.52 -6.49
CA ILE A 217 -14.31 -11.12 -6.39
C ILE A 217 -14.37 -10.48 -7.76
N VAL A 218 -15.19 -9.44 -7.91
CA VAL A 218 -15.25 -8.62 -9.14
C VAL A 218 -14.40 -7.37 -8.94
N HIS A 219 -13.36 -7.19 -9.75
CA HIS A 219 -12.41 -6.06 -9.67
C HIS A 219 -13.08 -4.69 -9.83
N CYS A 220 -14.07 -4.59 -10.73
CA CYS A 220 -14.86 -3.40 -11.06
C CYS A 220 -14.11 -2.20 -11.70
N ASP A 221 -12.79 -2.09 -11.61
CA ASP A 221 -12.01 -0.99 -12.23
C ASP A 221 -10.83 -1.48 -13.09
N LEU A 222 -11.07 -2.45 -13.97
CA LEU A 222 -10.01 -2.95 -14.86
C LEU A 222 -9.79 -1.99 -16.03
N LYS A 223 -8.57 -1.48 -16.16
CA LYS A 223 -8.11 -0.54 -17.19
C LYS A 223 -6.58 -0.60 -17.33
N PRO A 224 -5.97 -0.10 -18.43
CA PRO A 224 -4.52 -0.17 -18.63
C PRO A 224 -3.68 0.45 -17.50
N SER A 225 -4.12 1.54 -16.85
CA SER A 225 -3.41 2.15 -15.71
C SER A 225 -3.36 1.25 -14.46
N ASN A 226 -4.22 0.23 -14.39
CA ASN A 226 -4.31 -0.71 -13.27
C ASN A 226 -3.67 -2.06 -13.61
N VAL A 227 -2.98 -2.17 -14.76
CA VAL A 227 -2.16 -3.33 -15.13
C VAL A 227 -0.72 -2.88 -15.11
N HIS A 228 0.07 -3.41 -14.19
CA HIS A 228 1.48 -3.09 -14.02
C HIS A 228 2.38 -4.16 -14.65
N LEU A 229 3.56 -3.77 -15.07
CA LEU A 229 4.53 -4.65 -15.71
C LEU A 229 5.77 -4.80 -14.82
N ASP A 230 6.14 -6.05 -14.53
CA ASP A 230 7.42 -6.35 -13.86
C ASP A 230 8.60 -6.28 -14.84
N TYR A 231 9.81 -6.57 -14.34
CA TYR A 231 11.05 -6.56 -15.12
C TYR A 231 11.06 -7.53 -16.32
N GLU A 232 10.18 -8.55 -16.35
CA GLU A 232 10.05 -9.53 -17.44
C GLU A 232 8.91 -9.19 -18.41
N ILE A 233 8.23 -8.05 -18.23
CA ILE A 233 7.05 -7.62 -19.01
C ILE A 233 5.85 -8.55 -18.79
N ILE A 234 5.74 -9.15 -17.59
CA ILE A 234 4.56 -9.91 -17.17
C ILE A 234 3.52 -8.96 -16.59
N GLY A 235 2.25 -9.19 -16.92
CA GLY A 235 1.13 -8.37 -16.44
C GLY A 235 0.68 -8.70 -15.02
N HIS A 236 0.55 -7.66 -14.19
CA HIS A 236 0.05 -7.72 -12.81
C HIS A 236 -1.13 -6.78 -12.61
N VAL A 237 -2.30 -7.32 -12.26
CA VAL A 237 -3.50 -6.51 -12.00
C VAL A 237 -3.45 -5.92 -10.59
N GLY A 238 -3.63 -4.61 -10.48
CA GLY A 238 -3.61 -3.84 -9.23
C GLY A 238 -4.81 -2.91 -9.08
N ASP A 239 -4.80 -2.12 -8.00
CA ASP A 239 -5.85 -1.15 -7.61
C ASP A 239 -7.25 -1.77 -7.39
N PHE A 240 -7.39 -2.45 -6.26
CA PHE A 240 -8.63 -3.13 -5.87
C PHE A 240 -9.63 -2.21 -5.15
N GLY A 241 -9.46 -0.89 -5.23
CA GLY A 241 -10.26 0.09 -4.49
C GLY A 241 -11.77 0.06 -4.78
N TRP A 242 -12.17 -0.48 -5.92
CA TRP A 242 -13.58 -0.60 -6.35
C TRP A 242 -14.16 -2.01 -6.25
N THR A 243 -13.38 -2.94 -5.71
CA THR A 243 -13.70 -4.37 -5.71
C THR A 243 -15.00 -4.70 -4.98
N ARG A 244 -15.75 -5.66 -5.52
CA ARG A 244 -16.98 -6.19 -4.92
C ARG A 244 -16.89 -7.69 -4.69
N PHE A 245 -17.34 -8.12 -3.51
CA PHE A 245 -17.45 -9.52 -3.13
C PHE A 245 -18.87 -10.00 -3.43
N LEU A 246 -19.01 -11.02 -4.28
CA LEU A 246 -20.30 -11.63 -4.56
C LEU A 246 -20.59 -12.65 -3.45
N PHE A 247 -21.35 -12.21 -2.44
CA PHE A 247 -21.88 -13.14 -1.44
C PHE A 247 -22.81 -14.14 -2.11
N ASP A 248 -22.68 -15.42 -1.75
CA ASP A 248 -23.74 -16.39 -2.02
C ASP A 248 -24.95 -16.00 -1.16
N ALA A 249 -26.12 -15.89 -1.78
CA ALA A 249 -27.30 -15.22 -1.25
C ALA A 249 -28.00 -16.01 -0.13
N THR A 250 -27.32 -16.23 1.01
CA THR A 250 -27.91 -16.91 2.18
C THR A 250 -28.02 -16.05 3.44
N GLN A 251 -27.56 -14.79 3.42
CA GLN A 251 -27.97 -13.79 4.43
C GLN A 251 -28.14 -12.41 3.80
N GLU A 252 -29.37 -12.15 3.33
CA GLU A 252 -30.09 -10.87 3.28
C GLU A 252 -31.08 -10.91 2.11
N CYS A 253 -32.17 -11.65 2.31
CA CYS A 253 -33.35 -11.51 1.48
C CYS A 253 -34.14 -10.30 1.99
N SER A 254 -34.00 -9.14 1.33
CA SER A 254 -35.09 -8.18 1.15
C SER A 254 -34.70 -7.02 0.22
N THR A 255 -35.28 -7.03 -0.99
CA THR A 255 -35.58 -5.89 -1.90
C THR A 255 -34.38 -5.15 -2.53
N ASN A 256 -34.21 -4.99 -3.84
CA ASN A 256 -35.03 -5.23 -5.03
C ASN A 256 -34.14 -5.43 -6.27
N SER A 257 -34.62 -6.29 -7.17
CA SER A 257 -34.29 -6.46 -8.60
C SER A 257 -32.81 -6.60 -9.00
N CYS A 258 -32.36 -7.85 -8.97
CA CYS A 258 -31.26 -8.38 -9.79
C CYS A 258 -31.70 -8.39 -11.26
N SER A 259 -31.02 -7.63 -12.12
CA SER A 259 -30.95 -7.93 -13.55
C SER A 259 -29.65 -8.69 -13.82
N THR A 260 -29.80 -10.01 -13.94
CA THR A 260 -28.78 -10.94 -14.43
C THR A 260 -28.42 -10.61 -15.89
N TYR A 261 -27.40 -9.79 -16.12
CA TYR A 261 -26.53 -9.80 -17.33
C TYR A 261 -25.28 -8.97 -17.02
N PRO A 262 -24.08 -9.60 -16.91
CA PRO A 262 -23.15 -9.49 -18.05
C PRO A 262 -22.08 -10.61 -18.07
N MET A 263 -22.01 -11.43 -19.13
CA MET A 263 -20.92 -12.43 -19.21
C MET A 263 -20.10 -12.50 -20.50
N PHE A 264 -20.20 -11.58 -21.47
CA PHE A 264 -19.41 -11.75 -22.71
C PHE A 264 -18.78 -10.53 -23.39
N ASN A 265 -18.72 -9.33 -22.79
CA ASN A 265 -18.29 -8.13 -23.55
C ASN A 265 -17.18 -7.26 -22.94
N LYS A 266 -16.28 -7.79 -22.09
CA LYS A 266 -15.15 -6.99 -21.57
C LYS A 266 -13.75 -7.35 -22.09
N LEU A 267 -13.64 -8.25 -23.08
CA LEU A 267 -12.39 -8.45 -23.84
C LEU A 267 -12.22 -7.46 -25.02
N HIS A 268 -12.94 -6.34 -25.00
CA HIS A 268 -12.92 -5.34 -26.08
C HIS A 268 -11.92 -4.19 -25.86
N ILE A 269 -11.23 -4.16 -24.71
CA ILE A 269 -10.35 -3.06 -24.30
C ILE A 269 -8.94 -3.14 -24.92
N LEU A 270 -8.53 -4.29 -25.48
CA LEU A 270 -7.20 -4.45 -26.10
C LEU A 270 -7.19 -4.40 -27.64
N CYS A 271 -8.34 -4.13 -28.28
CA CYS A 271 -8.46 -4.19 -29.75
C CYS A 271 -9.22 -3.01 -30.37
N ARG A 272 -9.05 -1.79 -29.87
CA ARG A 272 -9.46 -0.60 -30.63
C ARG A 272 -8.27 0.33 -30.86
N GLN A 273 -8.22 0.75 -32.14
CA GLN A 273 -7.18 1.44 -32.89
C GLN A 273 -6.59 2.66 -32.21
#